data_AF-A0A832CBN0-F1
#
_entry.id   AF-A0A832CBN0-F1
#
_cell.length_a   1.000
_cell.length_b   1.000
_cell.length_c   1.000
_cell.angle_alpha   90.00
_cell.angle_beta   90.00
_cell.angle_gamma   90.00
#
_symmetry.space_group_name_H-M   'P 1'
#
loop_
_entity.id
_entity.type
_entity.pdbx_description
1 polymer ?
#
loop_
_entity_poly.entity_id
_entity_poly.type
_entity_poly.pdbx_seq_one_letter_code
_entity_poly.pdbx_strand_id
1 'polypeptide(L)'
;MFRQARFYEPLIFEMGQNGRIGSNIEDCELDVDGIPTDLLRSDLSLPEVSEVEVVRHFTRLSQMNWGVDLGPYPLGSCTMKYNPRLNEELAWLDEVQFVHPLQEMMGALEIMYKLDVALSSLTGMKRFTLQPAA
;
A
#
# COMPACT_ATOMS: atom_id res chain seq x y z
N MET A 1 9.83 -0.98 -25.54
CA MET A 1 9.38 -1.30 -24.17
C MET A 1 9.14 0.03 -23.48
N PHE A 2 7.89 0.39 -23.21
CA PHE A 2 7.52 1.71 -22.70
C PHE A 2 8.04 1.85 -21.26
N ARG A 3 8.93 2.81 -21.02
CA ARG A 3 9.45 3.23 -19.71
C ARG A 3 9.89 4.69 -19.83
N GLN A 4 9.79 5.47 -18.77
CA GLN A 4 10.19 6.89 -18.83
C GLN A 4 11.71 7.05 -18.80
N ALA A 5 12.39 6.22 -18.01
CA ALA A 5 13.84 6.27 -17.83
C ALA A 5 14.46 4.87 -17.77
N ARG A 6 15.80 4.83 -17.79
CA ARG A 6 16.60 3.61 -17.53
C ARG A 6 17.71 3.97 -16.55
N PHE A 7 17.59 3.50 -15.32
CA PHE A 7 18.65 3.61 -14.31
C PHE A 7 19.40 2.28 -14.19
N TYR A 8 20.64 2.34 -13.72
CA TYR A 8 21.32 1.19 -13.14
C TYR A 8 21.02 1.23 -11.63
N GLU A 9 19.87 0.68 -11.26
CA GLU A 9 19.39 0.66 -9.87
C GLU A 9 19.64 -0.74 -9.28
N PRO A 10 20.48 -0.88 -8.23
CA PRO A 10 20.70 -2.15 -7.55
C PRO A 10 19.48 -2.56 -6.72
N LEU A 11 19.47 -3.76 -6.16
CA LEU A 11 18.46 -4.14 -5.16
C LEU A 11 18.63 -3.27 -3.90
N ILE A 12 17.54 -2.95 -3.22
CA ILE A 12 17.61 -2.16 -1.98
C ILE A 12 18.50 -2.81 -0.89
N PHE A 13 18.65 -4.14 -0.92
CA PHE A 13 19.53 -4.92 -0.04
C PHE A 13 21.03 -4.80 -0.38
N GLU A 14 21.37 -4.37 -1.59
CA GLU A 14 22.74 -4.13 -2.05
C GLU A 14 23.15 -2.66 -1.82
N MET A 15 22.22 -1.84 -1.34
CA MET A 15 22.42 -0.44 -0.99
C MET A 15 22.64 -0.30 0.53
N GLY A 16 22.97 0.92 0.95
CA GLY A 16 23.07 1.22 2.37
C GLY A 16 24.35 0.73 3.02
N GLN A 17 24.33 0.60 4.35
CA GLN A 17 25.45 0.18 5.18
C GLN A 17 24.94 -0.31 6.53
N ASN A 18 25.58 -1.33 7.11
CA ASN A 18 25.28 -1.79 8.48
C ASN A 18 25.30 -0.62 9.48
N GLY A 19 24.30 -0.59 10.36
CA GLY A 19 24.00 0.46 11.34
C GLY A 19 23.26 1.68 10.78
N ARG A 20 22.88 1.72 9.49
CA ARG A 20 22.27 2.92 8.91
C ARG A 20 20.76 2.97 9.19
N ILE A 21 20.35 4.10 9.75
CA ILE A 21 18.97 4.37 10.14
C ILE A 21 18.28 5.20 9.05
N GLY A 22 17.10 4.72 8.63
CA GLY A 22 16.25 5.36 7.64
C GLY A 22 15.38 6.46 8.23
N SER A 23 14.42 6.04 9.06
CA SER A 23 13.50 6.93 9.78
C SER A 23 13.78 6.85 11.27
N ASN A 24 13.80 8.00 11.94
CA ASN A 24 13.87 8.07 13.39
C ASN A 24 12.44 8.11 13.93
N ILE A 25 11.86 6.92 14.12
CA ILE A 25 10.66 6.76 14.91
C ILE A 25 11.11 6.93 16.37
N GLU A 26 10.35 7.68 17.18
CA GLU A 26 10.67 7.89 18.60
C GLU A 26 11.13 6.58 19.25
N ASP A 27 12.22 6.63 20.03
CA ASP A 27 12.78 5.46 20.70
C ASP A 27 11.68 4.82 21.57
N CYS A 28 11.05 3.77 21.05
CA CYS A 28 10.28 2.86 21.87
C CYS A 28 11.29 2.07 22.69
N GLU A 29 11.48 2.44 23.96
CA GLU A 29 12.12 1.58 24.95
C GLU A 29 11.29 0.29 25.05
N LEU A 30 11.65 -0.70 24.25
CA LEU A 30 11.01 -2.01 24.26
C LEU A 30 11.59 -2.80 25.42
N ASP A 31 10.82 -2.90 26.49
CA ASP A 31 11.11 -3.83 27.58
C ASP A 31 10.90 -5.26 27.08
N VAL A 32 12.00 -5.98 26.89
CA VAL A 32 12.01 -7.40 26.49
C VAL A 32 12.17 -8.31 27.71
N ASP A 33 12.23 -7.75 28.93
CA ASP A 33 12.32 -8.54 30.15
C ASP A 33 11.04 -9.39 30.31
N GLY A 34 11.23 -10.69 30.53
CA GLY A 34 10.14 -11.66 30.67
C GLY A 34 9.77 -12.40 29.38
N ILE A 35 10.36 -12.07 28.23
CA ILE A 35 10.25 -12.91 27.02
C ILE A 35 11.26 -14.07 27.12
N PRO A 36 10.81 -15.35 27.04
CA PRO A 36 11.71 -16.49 27.01
C PRO A 36 12.75 -16.38 25.87
N THR A 37 14.01 -16.73 26.15
CA THR A 37 15.13 -16.59 25.20
C THR A 37 14.89 -17.31 23.88
N ASP A 38 14.19 -18.44 23.92
CA ASP A 38 13.89 -19.27 22.74
C ASP A 38 12.85 -18.61 21.82
N LEU A 39 12.15 -17.58 22.29
CA LEU A 39 11.21 -16.76 21.53
C LEU A 39 11.82 -15.43 21.07
N LEU A 40 13.01 -15.07 21.55
CA LEU A 40 13.69 -13.86 21.13
C LEU A 40 14.29 -14.04 19.73
N ARG A 41 13.99 -13.08 18.86
CA ARG A 41 14.57 -13.04 17.51
C ARG A 41 16.02 -12.56 17.60
N SER A 42 16.93 -13.29 16.96
CA SER A 42 18.37 -12.98 16.99
C SER A 42 18.80 -11.94 15.95
N ASP A 43 18.13 -11.90 14.79
CA ASP A 43 18.50 -11.01 13.68
C ASP A 43 17.30 -10.66 12.78
N LEU A 44 17.37 -9.51 12.12
CA LEU A 44 16.37 -8.97 11.21
C LEU A 44 17.03 -8.56 9.89
N SER A 45 16.85 -9.38 8.85
CA SER A 45 17.42 -9.17 7.52
C SER A 45 16.64 -8.11 6.70
N LEU A 46 16.60 -6.87 7.18
CA LEU A 46 16.04 -5.71 6.47
C LEU A 46 17.16 -4.82 5.90
N PRO A 47 16.91 -4.08 4.81
CA PRO A 47 17.92 -3.18 4.25
C PRO A 47 18.15 -1.98 5.17
N GLU A 48 19.43 -1.68 5.41
CA GLU A 48 19.85 -0.58 6.27
C GLU A 48 20.22 0.64 5.42
N VAL A 49 19.18 1.40 5.04
CA VAL A 49 19.26 2.52 4.09
C VAL A 49 18.71 3.79 4.71
N SER A 50 19.30 4.94 4.37
CA SER A 50 18.78 6.25 4.78
C SER A 50 17.46 6.59 4.07
N GLU A 51 16.65 7.48 4.65
CA GLU A 51 15.39 7.94 4.02
C GLU A 51 15.61 8.47 2.59
N VAL A 52 16.69 9.23 2.38
CA VAL A 52 17.03 9.77 1.04
C VAL A 52 17.36 8.64 0.06
N GLU A 53 18.03 7.57 0.51
CA GLU A 53 18.29 6.40 -0.33
C GLU A 53 16.99 5.68 -0.69
N VAL A 54 16.08 5.50 0.26
CA VAL A 54 14.74 4.92 0.02
C VAL A 54 13.96 5.73 -1.02
N VAL A 55 13.87 7.05 -0.83
CA VAL A 55 13.14 7.95 -1.74
C VAL A 55 13.74 7.89 -3.14
N ARG A 56 15.08 7.94 -3.26
CA ARG A 56 15.76 7.85 -4.56
C ARG A 56 15.50 6.51 -5.24
N HIS A 57 15.58 5.42 -4.49
CA HIS A 57 15.38 4.06 -4.99
C HIS A 57 13.98 3.91 -5.60
N PHE A 58 12.92 4.18 -4.82
CA PHE A 58 11.55 4.01 -5.31
C PHE A 58 11.15 5.03 -6.38
N THR A 59 11.72 6.24 -6.36
CA THR A 59 11.52 7.22 -7.45
C THR A 59 12.11 6.74 -8.77
N ARG A 60 13.30 6.12 -8.75
CA ARG A 60 13.91 5.56 -9.97
C ARG A 60 13.16 4.34 -10.46
N LEU A 61 12.73 3.45 -9.55
CA LEU A 61 11.89 2.31 -9.89
C LEU A 61 10.57 2.73 -10.54
N SER A 62 9.90 3.77 -10.02
CA SER A 62 8.65 4.26 -10.60
C SER A 62 8.83 4.82 -12.02
N GLN A 63 9.91 5.55 -12.28
CA GLN A 63 10.27 6.06 -13.61
C GLN A 63 10.67 4.96 -14.62
N MET A 64 11.13 3.81 -14.12
CA MET A 64 11.39 2.64 -14.96
C MET A 64 10.13 1.80 -15.23
N ASN A 65 9.00 2.13 -14.61
CA ASN A 65 7.72 1.47 -14.82
C ASN A 65 6.85 2.24 -15.84
N TRP A 66 5.85 1.55 -16.40
CA TRP A 66 4.79 2.17 -17.19
C TRP A 66 3.46 2.01 -16.47
N GLY A 67 2.60 3.02 -16.53
CA GLY A 67 1.31 3.03 -15.86
C GLY A 67 0.28 3.83 -16.65
N VAL A 68 -0.99 3.67 -16.28
CA VAL A 68 -2.13 4.31 -16.98
C VAL A 68 -2.05 5.84 -16.94
N ASP A 69 -1.43 6.40 -15.91
CA ASP A 69 -1.23 7.86 -15.78
C ASP A 69 -0.21 8.43 -16.77
N LEU A 70 0.62 7.59 -17.39
CA LEU A 70 1.69 8.02 -18.28
C LEU A 70 1.28 8.01 -19.75
N GLY A 71 0.26 7.24 -20.09
CA GLY A 71 -0.24 7.11 -21.45
C GLY A 71 -1.11 5.89 -21.65
N PRO A 72 -1.49 5.58 -22.90
CA PRO A 72 -2.37 4.46 -23.20
C PRO A 72 -1.80 3.13 -22.69
N TYR A 73 -2.68 2.33 -22.06
CA TYR A 73 -2.35 1.01 -21.52
C TYR A 73 -3.34 -0.05 -22.04
N PRO A 74 -3.31 -0.40 -23.35
CA PRO A 74 -4.38 -1.15 -24.00
C PRO A 74 -4.29 -2.67 -23.74
N LEU A 75 -4.51 -3.08 -22.49
CA LEU A 75 -4.65 -4.49 -22.14
C LEU A 75 -6.11 -4.92 -22.24
N GLY A 76 -6.39 -5.83 -23.19
CA GLY A 76 -7.70 -6.47 -23.32
C GLY A 76 -8.09 -7.20 -22.02
N SER A 77 -9.39 -7.19 -21.70
CA SER A 77 -9.96 -7.79 -20.48
C SER A 77 -9.56 -7.15 -19.13
N CYS A 78 -8.56 -6.27 -19.08
CA CYS A 78 -8.10 -5.65 -17.83
C CYS A 78 -8.81 -4.32 -17.49
N THR A 79 -9.51 -3.70 -18.45
CA THR A 79 -10.19 -2.39 -18.27
C THR A 79 -9.27 -1.35 -17.61
N MET A 80 -8.09 -1.12 -18.20
CA MET A 80 -7.09 -0.14 -17.73
C MET A 80 -7.56 1.30 -18.00
N LYS A 81 -8.64 1.71 -17.33
CA LYS A 81 -9.24 3.05 -17.39
C LYS A 81 -8.48 4.03 -16.50
N TYR A 82 -8.80 5.31 -16.64
CA TYR A 82 -8.33 6.34 -15.72
C TYR A 82 -8.74 6.04 -14.27
N ASN A 83 -7.80 6.25 -13.34
CA ASN A 83 -8.02 6.16 -11.90
C ASN A 83 -8.15 7.59 -11.33
N PRO A 84 -9.35 8.06 -10.97
CA PRO A 84 -9.55 9.40 -10.43
C PRO A 84 -8.74 9.65 -9.17
N ARG A 85 -7.93 10.72 -9.15
CA ARG A 85 -7.11 11.09 -7.98
C ARG A 85 -7.93 11.37 -6.72
N LEU A 86 -9.17 11.84 -6.90
CA LEU A 86 -10.13 12.01 -5.81
C LEU A 86 -10.38 10.72 -5.02
N ASN A 87 -10.31 9.55 -5.67
CA ASN A 87 -10.51 8.28 -4.97
C ASN A 87 -9.36 7.99 -3.99
N GLU A 88 -8.13 8.38 -4.32
CA GLU A 88 -7.00 8.29 -3.41
C GLU A 88 -7.23 9.25 -2.23
N GLU A 89 -7.57 10.51 -2.50
CA GLU A 89 -7.85 11.50 -1.44
C GLU A 89 -8.93 11.04 -0.46
N LEU A 90 -10.01 10.43 -0.97
CA LEU A 90 -11.07 9.89 -0.11
C LEU A 90 -10.63 8.68 0.71
N ALA A 91 -9.75 7.82 0.17
CA ALA A 91 -9.21 6.68 0.89
C ALA A 91 -8.22 7.08 2.00
N TRP A 92 -7.57 8.25 1.85
CA TRP A 92 -6.63 8.83 2.80
C TRP A 92 -7.30 9.65 3.93
N LEU A 93 -8.62 9.76 3.95
CA LEU A 93 -9.33 10.40 5.06
C LEU A 93 -9.13 9.59 6.36
N ASP A 94 -8.87 10.26 7.48
CA ASP A 94 -8.66 9.63 8.80
C ASP A 94 -9.83 8.72 9.20
N GLU A 95 -11.05 9.15 8.86
CA GLU A 95 -12.30 8.42 9.09
C GLU A 95 -12.43 7.14 8.25
N VAL A 96 -11.52 6.91 7.29
CA VAL A 96 -11.45 5.72 6.44
C VAL A 96 -10.19 4.90 6.75
N GLN A 97 -9.02 5.54 6.85
CA GLN A 97 -7.74 4.83 7.02
C GLN A 97 -7.53 4.27 8.44
N PHE A 98 -8.01 4.95 9.50
CA PHE A 98 -7.76 4.57 10.90
C PHE A 98 -8.92 3.78 11.50
N VAL A 99 -9.43 2.85 10.71
CA VAL A 99 -10.69 2.16 10.99
C VAL A 99 -10.45 0.69 11.33
N HIS A 100 -10.70 0.29 12.58
CA HIS A 100 -10.52 -1.12 13.01
C HIS A 100 -11.80 -1.94 12.82
N PRO A 101 -11.83 -3.03 12.02
CA PRO A 101 -13.05 -3.76 11.61
C PRO A 101 -14.09 -4.11 12.69
N LEU A 102 -13.67 -4.24 13.96
CA LEU A 102 -14.55 -4.57 15.10
C LEU A 102 -15.07 -3.36 15.89
N GLN A 103 -14.73 -2.12 15.52
CA GLN A 103 -15.28 -0.93 16.17
C GLN A 103 -16.64 -0.56 15.55
N GLU A 104 -17.42 0.27 16.23
CA GLU A 104 -18.67 0.79 15.70
C GLU A 104 -18.41 1.82 14.59
N MET A 105 -18.91 1.56 13.37
CA MET A 105 -18.64 2.40 12.19
C MET A 105 -19.87 2.60 11.31
N MET A 106 -20.82 3.42 11.76
CA MET A 106 -22.05 3.63 11.00
C MET A 106 -21.79 4.24 9.61
N GLY A 107 -20.78 5.11 9.47
CA GLY A 107 -20.40 5.70 8.18
C GLY A 107 -19.89 4.67 7.16
N ALA A 108 -18.99 3.78 7.56
CA ALA A 108 -18.48 2.73 6.68
C ALA A 108 -19.60 1.75 6.26
N LEU A 109 -20.47 1.37 7.21
CA LEU A 109 -21.64 0.53 6.92
C LEU A 109 -22.62 1.20 5.95
N GLU A 110 -22.82 2.51 6.07
CA GLU A 110 -23.65 3.28 5.14
C GLU A 110 -23.05 3.29 3.73
N ILE A 111 -21.74 3.49 3.59
CA ILE A 111 -21.02 3.43 2.31
C ILE A 111 -21.19 2.03 1.68
N MET A 112 -20.95 0.97 2.45
CA MET A 112 -21.10 -0.41 2.01
C MET A 112 -22.53 -0.72 1.54
N TYR A 113 -23.53 -0.27 2.31
CA TYR A 113 -24.94 -0.45 1.95
C TYR A 113 -25.32 0.29 0.65
N LYS A 114 -24.89 1.55 0.50
CA LYS A 114 -25.12 2.32 -0.73
C LYS A 114 -24.49 1.65 -1.94
N LEU A 115 -23.28 1.10 -1.78
CA LEU A 115 -22.60 0.37 -2.85
C LEU A 115 -23.31 -0.94 -3.22
N ASP A 116 -23.80 -1.71 -2.23
CA ASP A 116 -24.64 -2.89 -2.46
C ASP A 116 -25.88 -2.54 -3.30
N VAL A 117 -26.63 -1.51 -2.89
CA VAL A 117 -27.83 -1.07 -3.63
C VAL A 117 -27.48 -0.66 -5.07
N ALA A 118 -26.39 0.11 -5.25
CA ALA A 118 -25.96 0.54 -6.58
C ALA A 118 -25.57 -0.65 -7.48
N LEU A 119 -24.74 -1.57 -6.99
CA LEU A 119 -24.31 -2.75 -7.76
C LEU A 119 -25.46 -3.72 -8.03
N SER A 120 -26.35 -3.93 -7.06
CA SER A 120 -27.57 -4.72 -7.24
C SER A 120 -28.45 -4.14 -8.35
N SER A 121 -28.61 -2.80 -8.39
CA SER A 121 -29.39 -2.13 -9.43
C SER A 121 -28.78 -2.26 -10.83
N LEU A 122 -27.44 -2.22 -10.94
CA LEU A 122 -26.74 -2.36 -12.22
C LEU A 122 -26.76 -3.79 -12.76
N THR A 123 -26.76 -4.78 -11.86
CA THR A 123 -26.68 -6.21 -12.21
C THR A 123 -28.04 -6.91 -12.25
N GLY A 124 -29.10 -6.27 -11.76
CA GLY A 124 -30.43 -6.88 -11.63
C GLY A 124 -30.55 -7.89 -10.48
N MET A 125 -29.60 -7.88 -9.54
CA MET A 125 -29.58 -8.78 -8.39
C MET A 125 -30.41 -8.22 -7.22
N LYS A 126 -30.83 -9.09 -6.29
CA LYS A 126 -31.58 -8.67 -5.10
C LYS A 126 -30.69 -7.97 -4.06
N ARG A 127 -29.46 -8.47 -3.89
CA ARG A 127 -28.43 -7.98 -2.96
C ARG A 127 -27.05 -8.33 -3.51
N PHE A 128 -26.05 -7.58 -3.07
CA PHE A 128 -24.65 -7.75 -3.39
C PHE A 128 -23.84 -7.96 -2.10
N THR A 129 -22.85 -8.85 -2.14
CA THR A 129 -21.88 -9.00 -1.05
C THR A 129 -20.58 -8.30 -1.42
N LEU A 130 -20.06 -7.48 -0.50
CA LEU A 130 -18.76 -6.82 -0.64
C LEU A 130 -17.62 -7.64 -0.03
N GLN A 131 -17.95 -8.75 0.63
CA GLN A 131 -16.94 -9.69 1.10
C GLN A 131 -16.30 -10.38 -0.11
N PRO A 132 -14.96 -10.34 -0.25
CA PRO A 132 -14.28 -11.09 -1.29
C PRO A 132 -14.65 -12.57 -1.23
N ALA A 133 -14.79 -13.21 -2.39
CA ALA A 133 -15.12 -14.64 -2.47
C ALA A 133 -13.92 -15.56 -2.15
N ALA A 134 -12.75 -14.98 -1.87
CA ALA A 134 -11.48 -15.67 -1.60
C ALA A 134 -10.69 -14.94 -0.51
#